data_AF-A0A0F5I9R3-F1
#
_entry.id   AF-A0A0F5I9R3-F1
#
_cell.length_a   1.000
_cell.length_b   1.000
_cell.length_c   1.000
_cell.angle_alpha   90.00
_cell.angle_beta   90.00
_cell.angle_gamma   90.00
#
_symmetry.space_group_name_H-M   'P 1'
#
loop_
_entity.id
_entity.type
_entity.pdbx_description
1 polymer ?
#
loop_
_entity_poly.entity_id
_entity_poly.type
_entity_poly.pdbx_seq_one_letter_code
_entity_poly.pdbx_strand_id
1 'polypeptide(L)'
;MNYNYKFQKILQLREQEKEETESRYNDALKQFEQAAEKLYALLKKKEDLIHFQEAKMVSGFSVHEIQHYQLFISNLEQTIHYQQQVVINARSKMQWHEQQLRERSIEVKKYEKMKEKDFERFKDQLLEDEQKHMDEISTIQFMNRKR
;
A
#
# COMPACT_ATOMS: atom_id res chain seq x y z
N MET A 1 2.07 16.30 -35.93
CA MET A 1 3.21 15.75 -35.15
C MET A 1 2.66 14.93 -34.00
N ASN A 2 3.09 13.66 -33.82
CA ASN A 2 2.66 12.85 -32.67
C ASN A 2 3.62 13.04 -31.49
N TYR A 3 3.06 13.33 -30.31
CA TYR A 3 3.83 13.43 -29.07
C TYR A 3 4.37 12.06 -28.64
N ASN A 4 5.68 11.97 -28.40
CA ASN A 4 6.34 10.76 -27.92
C ASN A 4 7.19 11.09 -26.71
N TYR A 5 6.76 10.66 -25.53
CA TYR A 5 7.52 10.86 -24.31
C TYR A 5 8.77 9.96 -24.27
N LYS A 6 9.95 10.57 -24.17
CA LYS A 6 11.24 9.86 -24.18
C LYS A 6 11.38 8.77 -23.11
N PHE A 7 10.75 8.96 -21.95
CA PHE A 7 10.82 8.02 -20.83
C PHE A 7 9.59 7.12 -20.68
N GLN A 8 8.75 6.99 -21.71
CA GLN A 8 7.51 6.20 -21.65
C GLN A 8 7.75 4.75 -21.20
N LYS A 9 8.81 4.10 -21.70
CA LYS A 9 9.18 2.73 -21.29
C LYS A 9 9.62 2.65 -19.83
N ILE A 10 10.30 3.67 -19.32
CA ILE A 10 10.75 3.72 -17.92
C ILE A 10 9.53 3.92 -17.01
N LEU A 11 8.61 4.80 -17.39
CA LEU A 11 7.36 5.00 -16.65
C LEU A 11 6.58 3.69 -16.52
N GLN A 12 6.39 2.96 -17.63
CA GLN A 12 5.72 1.65 -17.63
C GLN A 12 6.41 0.62 -16.72
N LEU A 13 7.74 0.55 -16.76
CA LEU A 13 8.49 -0.33 -15.86
C LEU A 13 8.27 0.04 -14.38
N ARG A 14 8.25 1.34 -14.05
CA ARG A 14 8.01 1.79 -12.66
C ARG A 14 6.58 1.53 -12.20
N GLU A 15 5.60 1.67 -13.09
CA GLU A 15 4.21 1.31 -12.82
C GLU A 15 4.10 -0.18 -12.48
N GLN A 16 4.73 -1.05 -13.28
CA GLN A 16 4.79 -2.50 -13.01
C GLN A 16 5.47 -2.82 -11.67
N GLU A 17 6.63 -2.22 -11.38
CA GLU A 17 7.32 -2.40 -10.09
C GLU A 17 6.45 -1.97 -8.90
N LYS A 18 5.67 -0.88 -9.05
CA LYS A 18 4.73 -0.41 -8.04
C LYS A 18 3.61 -1.43 -7.84
N GLU A 19 3.00 -1.93 -8.91
CA GLU A 19 1.94 -2.95 -8.84
C GLU A 19 2.42 -4.23 -8.14
N GLU A 20 3.62 -4.71 -8.46
CA GLU A 20 4.22 -5.87 -7.79
C GLU A 20 4.41 -5.60 -6.28
N THR A 21 4.88 -4.41 -5.93
CA THR A 21 5.09 -4.03 -4.53
C THR A 21 3.77 -3.88 -3.78
N GLU A 22 2.73 -3.38 -4.45
CA GLU A 22 1.37 -3.26 -3.94
C GLU A 22 0.76 -4.64 -3.65
N SER A 23 0.94 -5.61 -4.54
CA SER A 23 0.53 -7.00 -4.29
C SER A 23 1.22 -7.58 -3.05
N ARG A 24 2.54 -7.38 -2.91
CA ARG A 24 3.29 -7.87 -1.75
C ARG A 24 2.83 -7.23 -0.43
N TYR A 25 2.51 -5.93 -0.47
CA TYR A 25 1.92 -5.23 0.66
C TYR A 25 0.56 -5.82 1.04
N ASN A 26 -0.33 -6.04 0.07
CA ASN A 26 -1.64 -6.62 0.30
C ASN A 26 -1.56 -8.04 0.88
N ASP A 27 -0.60 -8.85 0.44
CA ASP A 27 -0.36 -10.18 1.02
C ASP A 27 0.14 -10.09 2.46
N ALA A 28 1.04 -9.15 2.76
CA ALA A 28 1.52 -8.91 4.12
C ALA A 28 0.42 -8.38 5.04
N LEU A 29 -0.47 -7.52 4.53
CA LEU A 29 -1.65 -7.03 5.24
C LEU A 29 -2.58 -8.19 5.62
N LYS A 30 -2.91 -9.08 4.68
CA LYS A 30 -3.72 -10.29 4.95
C LYS A 30 -3.07 -11.18 6.02
N GLN A 31 -1.76 -11.38 5.97
CA GLN A 31 -1.04 -12.18 6.97
C GLN A 31 -1.13 -11.54 8.37
N PHE A 32 -1.01 -10.21 8.44
CA PHE A 32 -1.18 -9.47 9.68
C PHE A 32 -2.61 -9.58 10.23
N GLU A 33 -3.63 -9.38 9.39
CA GLU A 33 -5.04 -9.52 9.77
C GLU A 33 -5.36 -10.92 10.31
N GLN A 34 -4.93 -11.96 9.61
CA GLN A 34 -5.11 -13.36 10.06
C GLN A 34 -4.42 -13.62 11.41
N ALA A 35 -3.22 -13.06 11.62
CA ALA A 35 -2.53 -13.20 12.90
C ALA A 35 -3.26 -12.45 14.02
N ALA A 36 -3.79 -11.26 13.73
CA ALA A 36 -4.53 -10.44 14.68
C ALA A 36 -5.88 -11.07 15.05
N GLU A 37 -6.59 -11.66 14.08
CA GLU A 37 -7.86 -12.37 14.31
C GLU A 37 -7.65 -13.59 15.22
N LYS A 38 -6.58 -14.37 14.99
CA LYS A 38 -6.21 -15.47 15.88
C LYS A 38 -5.91 -14.99 17.31
N LEU A 39 -5.19 -13.87 17.45
CA LEU A 39 -4.92 -13.28 18.76
C LEU A 39 -6.22 -12.85 19.44
N TYR A 40 -7.12 -12.20 18.71
CA TYR A 40 -8.44 -11.79 19.21
C TYR A 40 -9.24 -13.00 19.72
N ALA A 41 -9.30 -14.08 18.94
CA ALA A 41 -10.00 -15.30 19.34
C ALA A 41 -9.41 -15.91 20.63
N LEU A 42 -8.10 -15.92 20.79
CA LEU A 42 -7.44 -16.42 22.01
C LEU A 42 -7.74 -15.54 23.23
N LEU A 43 -7.73 -14.21 23.06
CA LEU A 43 -8.06 -13.27 24.13
C LEU A 43 -9.52 -13.42 24.56
N LYS A 44 -10.45 -13.52 23.60
CA LYS A 44 -11.86 -13.78 23.88
C LYS A 44 -12.07 -15.10 24.62
N LYS A 45 -11.38 -16.17 24.18
CA LYS A 45 -11.41 -17.45 24.90
C LYS A 45 -10.92 -17.32 26.34
N LYS A 46 -9.89 -16.52 26.59
CA LYS A 46 -9.39 -16.26 27.96
C LYS A 46 -10.46 -15.55 28.80
N GLU A 47 -11.12 -14.53 28.25
CA GLU A 47 -12.20 -13.81 28.91
C GLU A 47 -13.37 -14.74 29.26
N ASP A 48 -13.83 -15.55 28.31
CA ASP A 48 -14.91 -16.52 28.53
C ASP A 48 -14.59 -17.52 29.66
N LEU A 49 -13.33 -17.98 29.72
CA LEU A 49 -12.86 -18.90 30.76
C LEU A 49 -12.81 -18.27 32.16
N ILE A 50 -12.41 -17.00 32.25
CA ILE A 50 -12.40 -16.26 33.52
C ILE A 50 -13.84 -16.12 34.02
N HIS A 51 -14.78 -15.73 33.16
CA HIS A 51 -16.19 -15.65 33.52
C HIS A 51 -16.77 -16.99 33.96
N PHE A 52 -16.41 -18.08 33.27
CA PHE A 52 -16.80 -19.43 33.67
C PHE A 52 -16.27 -19.78 35.07
N GLN A 53 -15.00 -19.46 35.35
CA GLN A 53 -14.39 -19.69 36.65
C GLN A 53 -15.12 -18.90 37.75
N GLU A 54 -15.37 -17.61 37.53
CA GLU A 54 -16.10 -16.74 38.47
C GLU A 54 -17.47 -17.33 38.82
N ALA A 55 -18.24 -17.77 37.82
CA ALA A 55 -19.56 -18.38 38.03
C ALA A 55 -19.46 -19.68 38.85
N LYS A 56 -18.46 -20.51 38.59
CA LYS A 56 -18.24 -21.77 39.30
C LYS A 56 -17.76 -21.57 40.75
N MET A 57 -17.01 -20.51 41.02
CA MET A 57 -16.60 -20.17 42.39
C MET A 57 -17.80 -19.88 43.30
N VAL A 58 -18.91 -19.36 42.77
CA VAL A 58 -20.16 -19.14 43.52
C VAL A 58 -20.85 -20.46 43.87
N SER A 59 -20.81 -21.47 42.99
CA SER A 59 -21.46 -22.78 43.20
C SER A 59 -20.63 -23.78 44.00
N GLY A 60 -19.35 -23.48 44.25
CA GLY A 60 -18.39 -24.38 44.88
C GLY A 60 -17.48 -25.09 43.87
N PHE A 61 -16.22 -25.27 44.25
CA PHE A 61 -15.13 -25.78 43.40
C PHE A 61 -14.38 -26.89 44.15
N SER A 62 -14.07 -28.00 43.49
CA SER A 62 -13.12 -28.96 44.06
C SER A 62 -11.68 -28.46 43.87
N VAL A 63 -10.80 -28.79 44.81
CA VAL A 63 -9.37 -28.39 44.75
C VAL A 63 -8.70 -28.89 43.46
N HIS A 64 -9.09 -30.07 42.98
CA HIS A 64 -8.56 -30.65 41.75
C HIS A 64 -8.95 -29.84 40.50
N GLU A 65 -10.21 -29.38 40.44
CA GLU A 65 -10.65 -28.51 39.35
C GLU A 65 -9.87 -27.19 39.38
N ILE A 66 -9.65 -26.56 40.55
CA ILE A 66 -8.89 -25.31 40.65
C ILE A 66 -7.49 -25.43 40.02
N GLN A 67 -6.78 -26.52 40.33
CA GLN A 67 -5.45 -26.78 39.79
C GLN A 67 -5.47 -26.96 38.27
N HIS A 68 -6.44 -27.72 37.75
CA HIS A 68 -6.61 -27.89 36.30
C HIS A 68 -6.89 -26.56 35.58
N TYR A 69 -7.74 -25.70 36.15
CA TYR A 69 -8.02 -24.39 35.58
C TYR A 69 -6.78 -23.49 35.56
N GLN A 70 -6.02 -23.44 36.65
CA GLN A 70 -4.78 -22.65 36.70
C GLN A 70 -3.77 -23.09 35.65
N LEU A 71 -3.56 -24.41 35.49
CA LEU A 71 -2.66 -24.92 34.45
C LEU A 71 -3.14 -24.55 33.04
N PHE A 72 -4.45 -24.67 32.79
CA PHE A 72 -5.03 -24.34 31.50
C PHE A 72 -4.91 -22.85 31.16
N ILE A 73 -5.19 -21.96 32.11
CA ILE A 73 -5.02 -20.51 31.95
C ILE A 73 -3.56 -20.19 31.67
N SER A 74 -2.62 -20.78 32.41
CA SER A 74 -1.19 -20.56 32.19
C SER A 74 -0.75 -20.96 30.77
N ASN A 75 -1.19 -22.12 30.28
CA ASN A 75 -0.92 -22.57 28.91
C ASN A 75 -1.56 -21.65 27.86
N LEU A 76 -2.77 -21.15 28.12
CA LEU A 76 -3.45 -20.20 27.24
C LEU A 76 -2.70 -18.86 27.19
N GLU A 77 -2.19 -18.37 28.32
CA GLU A 77 -1.38 -17.15 28.38
C GLU A 77 -0.05 -17.29 27.62
N GLN A 78 0.62 -18.43 27.72
CA GLN A 78 1.80 -18.71 26.91
C GLN A 78 1.48 -18.70 25.42
N THR A 79 0.35 -19.28 25.03
CA THR A 79 -0.13 -19.30 23.63
C THR A 79 -0.45 -17.89 23.14
N ILE A 80 -1.12 -17.08 23.97
CA ILE A 80 -1.42 -15.67 23.67
C ILE A 80 -0.11 -14.89 23.50
N HIS A 81 0.86 -15.07 24.40
CA HIS A 81 2.15 -14.39 24.32
C HIS A 81 2.89 -14.73 23.02
N TYR A 82 2.93 -16.00 22.64
CA TYR A 82 3.48 -16.42 21.36
C TYR A 82 2.76 -15.76 20.18
N GLN A 83 1.42 -15.80 20.18
CA GLN A 83 0.62 -15.21 19.10
C GLN A 83 0.80 -13.69 19.01
N GLN A 84 1.00 -12.99 20.13
CA GLN A 84 1.35 -11.56 20.14
C GLN A 84 2.67 -11.29 19.41
N GLN A 85 3.70 -12.12 19.61
CA GLN A 85 4.97 -12.00 18.87
C GLN A 85 4.77 -12.22 17.38
N VAL A 86 3.92 -13.19 16.99
CA VAL A 86 3.57 -13.42 15.58
C VAL A 86 2.90 -12.18 14.97
N VAL A 87 1.96 -11.56 15.68
CA VAL A 87 1.29 -10.31 15.25
C VAL A 87 2.28 -9.17 15.10
N ILE A 88 3.19 -8.99 16.06
CA ILE A 88 4.22 -7.94 16.01
C ILE A 88 5.10 -8.13 14.78
N ASN A 89 5.59 -9.35 14.53
CA ASN A 89 6.42 -9.65 13.37
C ASN A 89 5.68 -9.44 12.04
N ALA A 90 4.42 -9.89 11.96
CA ALA A 90 3.59 -9.68 10.78
C ALA A 90 3.36 -8.19 10.51
N ARG A 91 3.11 -7.40 11.56
CA ARG A 91 2.96 -5.94 11.48
C ARG A 91 4.23 -5.27 10.97
N SER A 92 5.39 -5.62 11.52
CA SER A 92 6.67 -5.05 11.08
C SER A 92 6.95 -5.37 9.61
N LYS A 93 6.65 -6.59 9.16
CA LYS A 93 6.77 -6.98 7.75
C LYS A 93 5.82 -6.18 6.85
N MET A 94 4.56 -6.03 7.26
CA MET A 94 3.57 -5.21 6.55
C MET A 94 4.04 -3.75 6.42
N GLN A 95 4.52 -3.14 7.51
CA GLN A 95 5.05 -1.77 7.52
C GLN A 95 6.27 -1.60 6.61
N TRP A 96 7.14 -2.60 6.55
CA TRP A 96 8.27 -2.59 5.61
C TRP A 96 7.78 -2.56 4.15
N HIS A 97 6.82 -3.41 3.79
CA HIS A 97 6.24 -3.40 2.45
C HIS A 97 5.49 -2.09 2.14
N GLU A 98 4.82 -1.50 3.13
CA GLU A 98 4.15 -0.20 2.99
C GLU A 98 5.15 0.90 2.62
N GLN A 99 6.31 0.93 3.31
CA GLN A 99 7.36 1.89 3.03
C GLN A 99 7.94 1.70 1.62
N GLN A 100 8.15 0.45 1.19
CA GLN A 100 8.61 0.15 -0.17
C GLN A 100 7.58 0.59 -1.22
N LEU A 101 6.29 0.35 -1.00
CA LEU A 101 5.22 0.78 -1.89
C LEU A 101 5.18 2.31 -2.01
N ARG A 102 5.37 3.01 -0.89
CA ARG A 102 5.45 4.48 -0.85
C ARG A 102 6.60 5.00 -1.70
N GLU A 103 7.79 4.43 -1.56
CA GLU A 103 8.97 4.79 -2.35
C GLU A 103 8.73 4.59 -3.85
N ARG A 104 8.18 3.44 -4.26
CA ARG A 104 7.85 3.17 -5.67
C ARG A 104 6.78 4.10 -6.22
N SER A 105 5.77 4.42 -5.40
CA SER A 105 4.71 5.37 -5.77
C SER A 105 5.25 6.78 -5.99
N ILE A 106 6.25 7.21 -5.20
CA ILE A 106 6.93 8.49 -5.40
C ILE A 106 7.68 8.49 -6.74
N GLU A 107 8.40 7.41 -7.07
CA GLU A 107 9.13 7.32 -8.33
C GLU A 107 8.19 7.40 -9.55
N VAL A 108 7.06 6.67 -9.55
CA VAL A 108 6.05 6.78 -10.61
C VAL A 108 5.57 8.23 -10.78
N LYS A 109 5.19 8.89 -9.68
CA LYS A 109 4.73 10.28 -9.70
C LYS A 109 5.77 11.26 -10.26
N LYS A 110 7.07 11.02 -10.01
CA LYS A 110 8.14 11.84 -10.59
C LYS A 110 8.11 11.76 -12.13
N TYR A 111 8.01 10.55 -12.68
CA TYR A 111 7.99 10.35 -14.14
C TYR A 111 6.70 10.85 -14.79
N GLU A 112 5.55 10.70 -14.11
CA GLU A 112 4.29 11.30 -14.55
C GLU A 112 4.41 12.83 -14.62
N LYS A 113 4.95 13.46 -13.57
CA LYS A 113 5.09 14.92 -13.54
C LYS A 113 6.09 15.43 -14.59
N MET A 114 7.14 14.67 -14.86
CA MET A 114 8.07 14.96 -15.96
C MET A 114 7.37 14.87 -17.32
N LYS A 115 6.54 13.84 -17.54
CA LYS A 115 5.77 13.67 -18.76
C LYS A 115 4.79 14.82 -18.98
N GLU A 116 4.09 15.26 -17.95
CA GLU A 116 3.19 16.42 -18.02
C GLU A 116 3.93 17.67 -18.50
N LYS A 117 5.06 18.00 -17.86
CA LYS A 117 5.87 19.18 -18.22
C LYS A 117 6.47 19.09 -19.62
N ASP A 118 6.89 17.90 -20.03
CA ASP A 118 7.42 17.64 -21.37
C ASP A 118 6.32 17.80 -22.44
N PHE A 119 5.11 17.36 -22.13
CA PHE A 119 3.95 17.54 -23.00
C PHE A 119 3.52 19.00 -23.12
N GLU A 120 3.55 19.77 -22.03
CA GLU A 120 3.32 21.22 -22.06
C GLU A 120 4.32 21.91 -22.99
N ARG A 121 5.62 21.65 -22.84
CA ARG A 121 6.66 22.20 -23.71
C ARG A 121 6.48 21.82 -25.18
N PHE A 122 6.07 20.57 -25.44
CA PHE A 122 5.78 20.13 -26.79
C PHE A 122 4.62 20.92 -27.43
N LYS A 123 3.57 21.23 -26.65
CA LYS A 123 2.47 22.07 -27.13
C LYS A 123 2.92 23.51 -27.41
N ASP A 124 3.71 24.09 -26.52
CA ASP A 124 4.21 25.45 -26.69
C ASP A 124 5.06 25.55 -27.95
N GLN A 125 5.95 24.57 -28.19
CA GLN A 125 6.77 24.51 -29.40
C GLN A 125 5.90 24.37 -30.67
N LEU A 126 4.87 23.53 -30.63
CA LEU A 126 3.95 23.36 -31.75
C LEU A 126 3.24 24.67 -32.09
N LEU A 127 2.77 25.42 -31.09
CA LEU A 127 2.13 26.72 -31.28
C LEU A 127 3.10 27.75 -31.86
N GLU A 128 4.35 27.80 -31.36
CA GLU A 128 5.38 28.68 -31.92
C GLU A 128 5.69 28.37 -33.38
N ASP A 129 5.77 27.08 -33.74
CA ASP A 129 6.05 26.65 -35.11
C ASP A 129 4.86 26.94 -36.04
N GLU A 130 3.63 26.76 -35.57
CA GLU A 130 2.40 27.15 -36.30
C GLU A 130 2.35 28.66 -36.53
N GLN A 131 2.71 29.47 -35.52
CA GLN A 131 2.72 30.93 -35.66
C GLN A 131 3.77 31.39 -36.68
N LYS A 132 4.99 30.83 -36.64
CA LYS A 132 6.03 31.12 -37.65
C LYS A 132 5.57 30.78 -39.06
N HIS A 133 4.95 29.62 -39.25
CA HIS A 133 4.39 29.25 -40.55
C HIS A 133 3.29 30.20 -41.03
N MET A 134 2.43 30.68 -40.13
CA MET A 134 1.39 31.68 -40.48
C MET A 134 1.99 33.02 -40.91
N ASP A 135 3.04 33.47 -40.23
CA ASP A 135 3.77 34.71 -40.58
C ASP A 135 4.45 34.59 -41.95
N GLU A 136 5.07 33.44 -42.24
CA GLU A 136 5.67 33.13 -43.55
C GLU A 136 4.64 33.17 -44.68
N ILE A 137 3.48 32.51 -44.50
CA ILE A 137 2.39 32.50 -45.48
C ILE A 137 1.87 33.92 -45.71
N SER A 138 1.69 34.70 -44.64
CA SER A 138 1.22 36.09 -44.72
C SER A 138 2.18 36.96 -45.52
N THR A 139 3.48 36.79 -45.31
CA THR A 139 4.54 37.51 -46.04
C THR A 139 4.53 37.15 -47.53
N ILE A 140 4.41 35.86 -47.87
CA ILE A 140 4.32 35.39 -49.26
C ILE A 140 3.07 35.95 -49.95
N GLN A 141 1.91 35.89 -49.30
CA GLN A 141 0.66 36.43 -49.87
C GLN A 141 0.73 37.94 -50.10
N PHE A 142 1.32 38.69 -49.18
CA PHE A 142 1.52 40.13 -49.33
C PHE A 142 2.43 40.46 -50.51
N MET A 143 3.54 39.73 -50.66
CA MET A 143 4.47 39.87 -51.80
C MET A 143 3.78 39.56 -53.13
N ASN A 144 2.94 38.53 -53.17
CA ASN A 144 2.20 38.13 -54.38
C ASN A 144 1.08 39.11 -54.76
N ARG A 145 0.50 39.87 -53.81
CA ARG A 145 -0.50 40.92 -54.09
C ARG A 145 0.10 42.25 -54.58
N LYS A 146 1.41 42.46 -54.40
CA LYS A 146 2.13 43.68 -54.85
C LYS A 146 2.74 43.55 -56.25
N ARG A 147 2.61 42.39 -56.89
CA ARG A 147 2.89 42.19 -58.32
C ARG A 147 1.59 42.33 -59.11
#